data_AF-Q7P883-F1
#
_entry.id   AF-Q7P883-F1
#
_cell.length_a   1.000
_cell.length_b   1.000
_cell.length_c   1.000
_cell.angle_alpha   90.00
_cell.angle_beta   90.00
_cell.angle_gamma   90.00
#
_symmetry.space_group_name_H-M   'P 1'
#
loop_
_entity.id
_entity.type
_entity.pdbx_description
1 polymer ?
#
loop_
_entity_poly.entity_id
_entity_poly.type
_entity_poly.pdbx_seq_one_letter_code
_entity_poly.pdbx_strand_id
1 'polypeptide(L)' 'MMLEISALSFLGFGAQPPIPEWGSMLNEGRTYLAKAPWLMLYPGMAIVIVVVVFNMLGDNIKDLIDIKEEDF' A
#
# COMPACT_ATOMS: atom_id res chain seq x y z
N MET A 1 -0.86 9.35 -2.52
CA MET A 1 0.04 8.73 -3.50
C MET A 1 0.11 7.20 -3.41
N MET A 2 0.70 6.58 -2.36
CA MET A 2 0.81 5.11 -2.28
C MET A 2 -0.56 4.39 -2.26
N LEU A 3 -1.50 4.90 -1.47
CA LEU A 3 -2.87 4.36 -1.42
C LEU A 3 -3.62 4.49 -2.74
N GLU A 4 -3.38 5.55 -3.51
CA GLU A 4 -4.02 5.75 -4.83
C GLU A 4 -3.51 4.74 -5.85
N ILE A 5 -2.20 4.47 -5.87
CA ILE A 5 -1.60 3.48 -6.76
C ILE A 5 -2.14 2.08 -6.43
N SER A 6 -2.19 1.71 -5.15
CA SER A 6 -2.78 0.43 -4.72
C SER A 6 -4.27 0.33 -5.05
N ALA A 7 -5.03 1.42 -4.91
CA ALA A 7 -6.45 1.46 -5.23
C ALA A 7 -6.70 1.31 -6.74
N LEU A 8 -5.94 2.00 -7.59
CA LEU A 8 -6.03 1.86 -9.05
C LEU A 8 -5.68 0.44 -9.50
N SER A 9 -4.68 -0.16 -8.87
CA SER A 9 -4.28 -1.54 -9.15
C SER A 9 -5.33 -2.56 -8.72
N PHE A 10 -5.98 -2.34 -7.57
CA PHE A 10 -7.14 -3.11 -7.11
C PHE A 10 -8.38 -2.98 -8.02
N LEU A 11 -8.54 -1.84 -8.67
CA LEU A 11 -9.60 -1.62 -9.67
C LEU A 11 -9.30 -2.28 -11.02
N GLY A 12 -8.14 -2.93 -11.18
CA GLY A 12 -7.77 -3.68 -12.39
C GLY A 12 -7.02 -2.85 -13.43
N PHE A 13 -6.63 -1.62 -13.10
CA PHE A 13 -5.73 -0.79 -13.93
C PHE A 13 -4.25 -1.04 -13.60
N GLY A 14 -3.98 -2.12 -12.85
CA GLY A 14 -2.65 -2.57 -12.43
C GLY A 14 -1.90 -3.40 -13.45
N ALA A 15 -0.72 -3.89 -13.06
CA ALA A 15 0.03 -4.85 -13.84
C ALA A 15 -0.80 -6.13 -14.06
N GLN A 16 -0.92 -6.55 -15.32
CA GLN A 16 -1.67 -7.77 -15.66
C GLN A 16 -0.91 -9.02 -15.19
N PRO A 17 -1.62 -10.12 -14.82
CA PRO A 17 -1.00 -11.41 -14.57
C PRO A 17 -0.05 -11.79 -15.73
N PRO A 18 1.13 -12.38 -15.49
CA PRO A 18 1.57 -13.15 -14.32
C PRO A 18 2.37 -12.36 -13.28
N ILE A 19 2.46 -11.03 -13.42
CA ILE A 19 3.29 -10.21 -12.54
C ILE A 19 2.61 -10.10 -11.16
N PRO A 20 3.30 -10.48 -10.06
CA PRO A 20 2.72 -10.38 -8.73
C PRO A 20 2.57 -8.91 -8.33
N GLU A 21 1.32 -8.44 -8.27
CA GLU A 21 0.97 -7.08 -7.88
C GLU A 21 -0.07 -7.12 -6.75
N TRP A 22 0.20 -6.43 -5.64
CA TRP A 22 -0.56 -6.58 -4.39
C TRP A 22 -2.02 -6.12 -4.51
N GLY A 23 -2.32 -5.09 -5.30
CA GLY A 23 -3.68 -4.64 -5.56
C GLY A 23 -4.50 -5.64 -6.38
N SER A 24 -3.92 -6.21 -7.44
CA SER A 24 -4.53 -7.27 -8.25
C SER A 24 -4.74 -8.54 -7.43
N MET A 25 -3.77 -8.92 -6.58
CA MET A 25 -3.92 -10.04 -5.66
C MET A 25 -5.09 -9.87 -4.69
N LEU A 26 -5.33 -8.65 -4.19
CA LEU A 26 -6.52 -8.34 -3.40
C LEU A 26 -7.80 -8.46 -4.22
N ASN A 27 -7.77 -8.04 -5.49
CA ASN A 27 -8.91 -8.15 -6.39
C ASN A 27 -9.29 -9.62 -6.66
N GLU A 28 -8.31 -10.44 -7.03
CA GLU A 28 -8.46 -11.87 -7.30
C GLU A 28 -8.86 -12.65 -6.04
N GLY A 29 -8.28 -12.29 -4.90
CA GLY A 29 -8.57 -12.89 -3.60
C GLY A 29 -10.03 -12.72 -3.15
N ARG A 30 -10.76 -11.72 -3.66
CA ARG A 30 -12.18 -11.52 -3.35
C ARG A 30 -13.03 -12.75 -3.67
N THR A 31 -12.75 -13.40 -4.79
CA THR A 31 -13.48 -14.60 -5.24
C THR A 31 -13.23 -15.80 -4.31
N TYR A 32 -12.12 -15.79 -3.57
CA TYR A 32 -11.72 -16.86 -2.67
C TYR A 32 -11.94 -16.54 -1.19
N LEU A 33 -12.56 -15.41 -0.85
CA LEU A 33 -12.79 -14.97 0.54
C LEU A 33 -13.38 -16.06 1.44
N ALA A 34 -14.40 -16.76 0.95
CA ALA A 34 -15.08 -17.81 1.72
C ALA A 34 -14.25 -19.09 1.89
N LYS A 35 -13.24 -19.32 1.04
CA LYS A 35 -12.48 -20.58 0.97
C LYS A 35 -11.04 -20.43 1.46
N ALA A 36 -10.44 -19.28 1.22
CA ALA A 36 -9.02 -19.00 1.45
C ALA A 36 -8.80 -17.50 1.77
N PRO A 37 -9.30 -17.01 2.93
CA PRO A 37 -9.21 -15.59 3.29
C PRO A 37 -7.77 -15.08 3.45
N TRP A 38 -6.82 -15.98 3.71
CA TRP A 38 -5.39 -15.65 3.79
C TRP A 38 -4.83 -15.06 2.49
N LEU A 39 -5.41 -15.39 1.33
CA LEU A 39 -5.00 -14.83 0.04
C LEU A 39 -5.17 -13.30 -0.03
N MET A 40 -6.07 -12.73 0.76
CA MET A 40 -6.24 -11.29 0.89
C MET A 40 -5.47 -10.70 2.08
N LEU A 41 -5.31 -11.45 3.17
CA LEU A 41 -4.65 -10.96 4.38
C LEU A 41 -3.17 -10.61 4.13
N TYR A 42 -2.42 -11.47 3.43
CA TYR A 42 -1.00 -11.22 3.17
C TYR A 42 -0.75 -9.93 2.36
N PRO A 43 -1.32 -9.74 1.16
CA PRO A 43 -1.11 -8.50 0.40
C PRO A 43 -1.72 -7.28 1.10
N GLY A 44 -2.86 -7.44 1.80
CA GLY A 44 -3.46 -6.36 2.58
C GLY A 44 -2.57 -5.87 3.71
N MET A 45 -2.00 -6.79 4.50
CA MET A 45 -1.06 -6.43 5.57
C MET A 45 0.24 -5.82 5.03
N ALA A 46 0.76 -6.34 3.91
CA ALA A 46 1.95 -5.78 3.28
C ALA A 46 1.74 -4.30 2.88
N ILE A 47 0.60 -3.98 2.25
CA ILE A 47 0.24 -2.59 1.91
C ILE A 47 0.14 -1.73 3.18
N VAL A 48 -0.56 -2.20 4.22
CA VAL A 48 -0.71 -1.43 5.47
C VAL A 48 0.64 -1.14 6.11
N ILE A 49 1.52 -2.14 6.24
CA ILE A 49 2.85 -1.97 6.84
C ILE A 49 3.66 -0.95 6.04
N VAL A 50 3.69 -1.10 4.71
CA VAL A 50 4.43 -0.18 3.84
C VAL A 50 3.86 1.24 3.97
N VAL A 51 2.55 1.42 3.90
CA VAL A 51 1.92 2.74 4.04
C VAL A 51 2.25 3.36 5.38
N VAL A 52 2.15 2.62 6.49
CA VAL A 52 2.48 3.13 7.82
C VAL A 52 3.94 3.52 7.93
N VAL A 53 4.86 2.65 7.50
CA VAL A 53 6.31 2.92 7.54
C VAL A 53 6.67 4.15 6.71
N PHE A 54 6.17 4.24 5.48
CA PHE A 54 6.46 5.38 4.60
C PHE A 54 5.77 6.67 5.05
N ASN A 55 4.56 6.60 5.60
CA ASN A 55 3.90 7.77 6.18
C ASN A 55 4.70 8.29 7.38
N MET A 56 5.05 7.42 8.33
CA MET A 56 5.85 7.81 9.49
C MET A 56 7.23 8.33 9.08
N LEU A 57 7.89 7.69 8.13
CA LEU A 57 9.18 8.14 7.63
C LEU A 57 9.06 9.53 6.98
N GLY A 58 8.02 9.77 6.19
CA GLY A 58 7.72 11.06 5.60
C GLY A 58 7.48 12.14 6.66
N ASP A 59 6.71 11.82 7.69
CA ASP A 59 6.45 12.72 8.82
C ASP A 59 7.74 13.06 9.57
N ASN A 60 8.57 12.05 9.90
CA ASN A 60 9.86 12.28 10.59
C ASN A 60 10.85 13.09 9.73
N ILE A 61 10.90 12.83 8.41
CA ILE A 61 11.76 13.61 7.50
C ILE A 61 11.26 15.05 7.41
N LYS A 62 9.94 15.24 7.33
CA LYS A 62 9.34 16.56 7.30
C LYS A 62 9.66 17.32 8.59
N ASP A 63 9.49 16.70 9.74
CA ASP A 63 9.79 17.31 11.04
C ASP A 63 11.26 17.75 11.13
N LEU A 64 12.20 16.91 10.64
CA LEU A 64 13.63 17.27 10.59
C LEU A 64 13.96 18.44 9.66
N ILE A 65 13.17 18.64 8.61
CA ILE A 65 13.34 19.75 7.66
C ILE A 65 12.69 21.02 8.21
N ASP A 66 11.51 20.92 8.83
CA ASP A 66 10.73 22.03 9.40
C ASP A 66 11.47 22.70 10.58
N ILE A 67 12.17 21.91 11.41
CA ILE A 67 13.01 22.41 12.52
C ILE A 67 14.05 23.46 12.05
N LYS A 68 14.43 23.44 10.77
CA LYS A 68 15.45 24.34 10.23
C LYS A 68 14.91 25.71 9.81
N GLU A 69 13.59 25.88 9.72
CA GLU A 69 12.98 27.17 9.33
C GLU A 69 12.65 28.08 10.52
N GLU A 70 12.56 27.57 11.76
CA GLU A 70 12.26 28.38 12.95
C GLU A 70 13.48 29.14 13.53
N ASP A 71 14.69 28.89 13.04
CA ASP A 71 15.95 29.44 13.56
C ASP A 71 16.46 30.71 12.83
N PHE A 72 15.65 31.40 12.00
CA PHE A 72 16.06 32.62 11.28
C PHE A 72 15.18 33.85 11.52
#